data_AF-A0A7J7C250-F1
#
_entry.id   AF-A0A7J7C250-F1
#
_cell.length_a   1.000
_cell.length_b   1.000
_cell.length_c   1.000
_cell.angle_alpha   90.00
_cell.angle_beta   90.00
_cell.angle_gamma   90.00
#
_symmetry.space_group_name_H-M   'P 1'
#
loop_
_entity.id
_entity.type
_entity.pdbx_description
1 polymer ?
#
loop_
_entity_poly.entity_id
_entity_poly.type
_entity_poly.pdbx_seq_one_letter_code
_entity_poly.pdbx_strand_id
1 'polypeptide(L)'
;MGIYKTLPPRPSIEEVEAAMSVIKTVNSEEEAKLEEISKQEPPKDVLEEMFYVLKEVKRTMVLFQSFEQKKEALHQVEIDKCLRPLMG
;
A
#
# COMPACT_ATOMS: atom_id res chain seq x y z
N MET A 1 -17.20 -31.81 -3.93
CA MET A 1 -16.54 -30.58 -4.41
C MET A 1 -15.06 -30.70 -4.07
N GLY A 2 -14.19 -30.58 -5.07
CA GLY A 2 -12.79 -31.00 -5.02
C GLY A 2 -11.96 -30.27 -3.96
N ILE A 3 -11.19 -31.05 -3.20
CA ILE A 3 -10.27 -30.62 -2.14
C ILE A 3 -8.88 -30.23 -2.66
N TYR A 4 -8.68 -30.22 -3.98
CA TYR A 4 -7.44 -29.82 -4.60
C TYR A 4 -7.52 -28.35 -5.01
N LYS A 5 -6.98 -27.45 -4.18
CA LYS A 5 -6.67 -26.09 -4.61
C LYS A 5 -5.46 -26.20 -5.55
N THR A 6 -5.65 -26.01 -6.85
CA THR A 6 -4.53 -25.85 -7.79
C THR A 6 -3.67 -24.68 -7.33
N LEU A 7 -2.34 -24.85 -7.36
CA LEU A 7 -1.41 -23.77 -7.08
C LEU A 7 -1.74 -22.60 -8.03
N PRO A 8 -1.79 -21.34 -7.55
CA PRO A 8 -1.98 -20.21 -8.44
C PRO A 8 -0.88 -20.21 -9.51
N PRO A 9 -1.22 -19.86 -10.77
CA PRO A 9 -0.23 -19.78 -11.82
C PRO A 9 0.82 -18.74 -11.45
N ARG A 10 2.07 -19.01 -11.82
CA ARG A 10 3.16 -18.06 -11.57
C ARG A 10 2.92 -16.79 -12.42
N PRO A 11 3.06 -15.60 -11.84
CA PRO A 11 3.06 -14.35 -12.59
C PRO A 11 4.21 -14.32 -13.61
N SER A 12 3.99 -13.66 -14.74
CA SER A 12 5.04 -13.36 -15.70
C SER A 12 6.02 -12.32 -15.15
N ILE A 13 7.22 -12.23 -15.74
CA ILE A 13 8.21 -11.20 -15.34
C ILE A 13 7.62 -9.80 -15.54
N GLU A 14 6.92 -9.59 -16.66
CA GLU A 14 6.27 -8.32 -17.00
C GLU A 14 5.19 -7.95 -15.98
N GLU A 15 4.40 -8.92 -15.50
CA GLU A 15 3.39 -8.71 -14.46
C GLU A 15 4.03 -8.32 -13.12
N VAL A 16 5.14 -8.98 -12.74
CA VAL A 16 5.87 -8.64 -11.51
C VAL A 16 6.47 -7.24 -11.59
N GLU A 17 7.08 -6.88 -12.72
CA GLU A 17 7.64 -5.53 -12.92
C GLU A 17 6.56 -4.45 -12.89
N ALA A 18 5.41 -4.70 -13.51
CA ALA A 18 4.26 -3.80 -13.44
C ALA A 18 3.76 -3.63 -12.00
N ALA A 19 3.60 -4.74 -11.25
CA ALA A 19 3.19 -4.71 -9.86
C ALA A 19 4.19 -3.93 -8.97
N MET A 20 5.49 -4.14 -9.17
CA MET A 20 6.53 -3.37 -8.47
C MET A 20 6.47 -1.87 -8.79
N SER A 21 6.17 -1.51 -10.03
CA SER A 21 6.00 -0.10 -10.44
C SER A 21 4.81 0.56 -9.74
N VAL A 22 3.67 -0.15 -9.64
CA VAL A 22 2.49 0.33 -8.89
C VAL A 22 2.84 0.55 -7.42
N ILE A 23 3.47 -0.43 -6.77
CA ILE A 23 3.88 -0.33 -5.35
C ILE A 23 4.78 0.89 -5.14
N LYS A 24 5.79 1.08 -5.99
CA LYS A 24 6.71 2.21 -5.90
C LYS A 24 5.97 3.55 -6.03
N THR A 25 5.09 3.66 -7.02
CA THR A 25 4.32 4.88 -7.28
C THR A 25 3.42 5.22 -6.10
N VAL A 26 2.65 4.24 -5.61
CA VAL A 26 1.74 4.44 -4.47
C VAL A 26 2.52 4.78 -3.19
N ASN A 27 3.69 4.17 -2.95
CA ASN A 27 4.52 4.51 -1.80
C ASN A 27 5.04 5.96 -1.86
N SER A 28 5.47 6.42 -3.04
CA SER A 28 5.91 7.81 -3.20
C SER A 28 4.76 8.81 -3.01
N GLU A 29 3.56 8.49 -3.49
CA GLU A 29 2.38 9.32 -3.24
C GLU A 29 1.95 9.31 -1.77
N GLU A 30 1.99 8.15 -1.11
CA GLU A 30 1.70 7.99 0.31
C GLU A 30 2.63 8.88 1.15
N GLU A 31 3.93 8.82 0.90
CA GLU A 31 4.94 9.64 1.59
C GLU A 31 4.70 11.13 1.38
N ALA A 32 4.47 11.57 0.14
CA ALA A 32 4.20 12.99 -0.17
C ALA A 32 2.95 13.52 0.57
N LYS A 33 1.86 12.74 0.59
CA LYS A 33 0.61 13.11 1.29
C LYS A 33 0.80 13.14 2.80
N LEU A 34 1.54 12.18 3.36
CA LEU A 34 1.84 12.15 4.80
C LEU A 34 2.73 13.34 5.21
N GLU A 35 3.71 13.70 4.39
CA GLU A 35 4.55 14.87 4.62
C GLU A 35 3.72 16.16 4.58
N GLU A 36 2.80 16.29 3.61
CA GLU A 36 1.88 17.43 3.55
C GLU A 36 1.03 17.54 4.82
N ILE A 37 0.46 16.45 5.31
CA ILE A 37 -0.32 16.43 6.56
C ILE A 37 0.55 16.81 7.77
N SER A 38 1.80 16.36 7.82
CA SER A 38 2.71 16.66 8.93
C SER A 38 3.04 18.14 9.06
N LYS A 39 3.03 18.88 7.94
CA LYS A 39 3.31 20.31 7.85
C LYS A 39 2.08 21.19 8.12
N GLN A 40 0.89 20.60 8.28
CA GLN A 40 -0.32 21.37 8.56
C GLN A 40 -0.29 21.93 9.99
N GLU A 41 -0.63 23.21 10.12
CA GLU A 41 -0.78 23.91 11.40
C GLU A 41 -2.26 24.11 11.76
N PRO A 42 -2.60 24.14 13.06
CA PRO A 42 -3.96 24.41 13.48
C PRO A 42 -4.42 25.82 13.05
N PRO A 43 -5.69 26.00 12.67
CA PRO A 43 -6.28 27.32 12.52
C PRO A 43 -6.22 28.12 13.84
N LYS A 44 -6.22 29.46 13.74
CA LYS A 44 -6.02 30.38 14.88
C LYS A 44 -6.96 30.16 16.08
N ASP A 45 -8.15 29.59 15.85
CA ASP A 45 -9.19 29.41 16.88
C ASP A 45 -9.40 27.93 17.25
N VAL A 46 -8.51 27.03 16.84
CA VAL A 46 -8.63 25.59 17.10
C VAL A 46 -7.54 25.15 18.08
N LEU A 47 -7.94 24.43 19.13
CA LEU A 47 -7.00 23.83 20.07
C LEU A 47 -6.14 22.77 19.38
N GLU A 48 -4.83 22.75 19.69
CA GLU A 48 -3.86 21.80 19.11
C GLU A 48 -4.33 20.35 19.26
N GLU A 49 -4.87 19.97 20.43
CA GLU A 49 -5.35 18.60 20.68
C GLU A 49 -6.49 18.19 19.73
N MET A 50 -7.42 19.10 19.42
CA MET A 50 -8.50 18.82 18.47
C MET A 50 -7.96 18.70 17.05
N PHE A 51 -6.97 19.51 16.70
CA PHE A 51 -6.33 19.48 15.39
C PHE A 51 -5.43 18.25 15.21
N TYR A 52 -4.78 17.78 16.29
CA TYR A 52 -3.98 16.56 16.30
C TYR A 52 -4.83 15.34 15.92
N VAL A 53 -6.01 15.18 16.53
CA VAL A 53 -6.93 14.09 16.18
C VAL A 53 -7.30 14.13 14.69
N LEU A 54 -7.56 15.32 14.13
CA LEU A 54 -7.83 15.47 12.70
C LEU A 54 -6.61 15.08 11.84
N LYS A 55 -5.39 15.48 12.21
CA LYS A 55 -4.16 15.06 11.52
C LYS A 55 -4.02 13.54 11.52
N GLU A 56 -4.24 12.89 12.66
CA GLU A 56 -4.14 11.42 12.76
C GLU A 56 -5.21 10.70 11.94
N VAL A 57 -6.44 11.21 11.91
CA VAL A 57 -7.51 10.67 11.03
C VAL A 57 -7.11 10.78 9.56
N LYS A 58 -6.59 11.95 9.13
CA LYS A 58 -6.12 12.14 7.74
C LYS A 58 -4.96 11.19 7.40
N ARG A 59 -3.98 11.03 8.28
CA ARG A 59 -2.84 10.12 8.09
C ARG A 59 -3.31 8.67 7.95
N THR A 60 -4.19 8.24 8.84
CA THR A 60 -4.75 6.89 8.81
C THR A 60 -5.52 6.64 7.51
N MET A 61 -6.28 7.63 7.05
CA MET A 61 -7.01 7.53 5.78
C MET A 61 -6.07 7.40 4.58
N VAL A 62 -4.97 8.16 4.54
CA VAL A 62 -3.93 8.03 3.50
C VAL A 62 -3.32 6.63 3.52
N LEU A 63 -2.89 6.14 4.69
CA LEU A 63 -2.31 4.80 4.83
C LEU A 63 -3.28 3.70 4.36
N PHE A 64 -4.55 3.81 4.75
CA PHE A 64 -5.58 2.85 4.36
C PHE A 64 -5.83 2.85 2.84
N GLN A 65 -5.97 4.04 2.24
CA GLN A 65 -6.18 4.16 0.79
C GLN A 65 -4.98 3.66 -0.01
N SER A 66 -3.77 4.03 0.39
CA SER A 66 -2.54 3.58 -0.25
C SER A 66 -2.38 2.06 -0.14
N PHE A 67 -2.70 1.47 1.02
CA PHE A 67 -2.72 0.01 1.17
C PHE A 67 -3.71 -0.64 0.21
N GLU A 68 -4.96 -0.19 0.16
CA GLU A 68 -5.96 -0.76 -0.74
C GLU A 68 -5.57 -0.62 -2.22
N GLN A 69 -4.95 0.50 -2.61
CA GLN A 69 -4.47 0.73 -3.98
C GLN A 69 -3.34 -0.23 -4.40
N LYS A 70 -2.44 -0.60 -3.48
CA LYS A 70 -1.30 -1.47 -3.77
C LYS A 70 -1.49 -2.93 -3.36
N LYS A 71 -2.63 -3.29 -2.73
CA LYS A 71 -2.87 -4.63 -2.17
C LYS A 71 -2.73 -5.74 -3.20
N GLU A 72 -3.32 -5.57 -4.38
CA GLU A 72 -3.26 -6.61 -5.43
C GLU A 72 -1.84 -6.74 -6.00
N ALA A 73 -1.16 -5.63 -6.22
CA ALA A 73 0.23 -5.63 -6.66
C ALA A 73 1.16 -6.32 -5.63
N LEU A 74 0.94 -6.05 -4.33
CA LEU A 74 1.64 -6.75 -3.24
C LEU A 74 1.37 -8.26 -3.28
N HIS A 75 0.11 -8.65 -3.51
CA HIS A 75 -0.26 -10.05 -3.61
C HIS A 75 0.46 -10.77 -4.77
N GLN A 76 0.51 -10.15 -5.95
CA GLN A 76 1.21 -10.69 -7.12
C GLN A 76 2.71 -10.88 -6.87
N VAL A 77 3.37 -9.88 -6.28
CA VAL A 77 4.81 -9.97 -5.92
C VAL A 77 5.06 -11.07 -4.88
N GLU A 78 4.15 -11.23 -3.91
CA GLU A 78 4.28 -12.29 -2.89
C GLU A 78 4.09 -13.69 -3.50
N ILE A 79 3.20 -13.85 -4.49
CA ILE A 79 3.07 -15.12 -5.22
C ILE A 79 4.37 -15.48 -5.95
N ASP A 80 4.98 -14.55 -6.71
CA ASP A 80 6.27 -14.83 -7.36
C ASP A 80 7.34 -15.22 -6.34
N LYS A 81 7.42 -14.48 -5.23
CA LYS A 81 8.39 -14.75 -4.16
C LYS A 81 8.20 -16.12 -3.53
N CYS A 82 6.98 -16.58 -3.32
CA CYS A 82 6.66 -17.90 -2.77
C CYS A 82 6.99 -19.04 -3.75
N LEU A 83 6.80 -18.81 -5.06
CA LEU A 83 7.03 -19.83 -6.09
C LEU A 83 8.50 -19.91 -6.54
N ARG A 84 9.31 -18.87 -6.32
CA ARG A 84 10.72 -18.82 -6.70
C ARG A 84 11.59 -19.95 -6.13
N PRO A 85 11.47 -20.37 -4.85
CA PRO A 85 12.28 -21.45 -4.27
C PRO A 85 11.87 -22.87 -4.68
N LEU A 86 10.66 -23.06 -5.25
CA LEU A 86 10.13 -24.39 -5.62
C LEU A 86 10.70 -24.94 -6.95
N MET A 87 11.69 -24.26 -7.53
CA MET A 87 12.30 -24.54 -8.83
C MET A 87 13.81 -24.83 -8.73
N GLY A 88 14.33 -25.04 -7.51
CA GLY A 88 15.73 -25.42 -7.26
C GLY A 88 15.92 -26.92 -7.08
#